data_AF-A0A354M6E0-F1
#
_entry.id   AF-A0A354M6E0-F1
#
_cell.length_a   1.000
_cell.length_b   1.000
_cell.length_c   1.000
_cell.angle_alpha   90.00
_cell.angle_beta   90.00
_cell.angle_gamma   90.00
#
_symmetry.space_group_name_H-M   'P 1'
#
loop_
_entity.id
_entity.type
_entity.pdbx_description
1 polymer ?
#
loop_
_entity_poly.entity_id
_entity_poly.type
_entity_poly.pdbx_seq_one_letter_code
_entity_poly.pdbx_strand_id
1 'polypeptide(L)' 'MAIIRLYGDITDWYNNAADLTKRLQVVDSKADHIDMHIHSYGGSVIEGTAIFNAILNNPIPVYCYVD' A
#
# COMPACT_ATOMS: atom_id res chain seq x y z
N MET A 1 -9.34 12.82 -1.14
CA MET A 1 -8.86 11.69 -1.97
C MET A 1 -7.36 11.78 -2.12
N ALA A 2 -6.66 10.65 -2.04
CA ALA A 2 -5.23 10.57 -2.32
C ALA A 2 -4.89 9.28 -3.08
N ILE A 3 -3.77 9.29 -3.81
CA ILE A 3 -3.38 8.20 -4.71
C ILE A 3 -2.06 7.60 -4.24
N ILE A 4 -2.03 6.27 -4.08
CA ILE A 4 -0.83 5.49 -3.81
C ILE A 4 -0.62 4.49 -4.96
N ARG A 5 0.59 4.44 -5.50
CA ARG A 5 0.99 3.45 -6.52
C ARG A 5 1.92 2.40 -5.89
N LEU A 6 1.52 1.13 -5.98
CA LEU A 6 2.34 -0.03 -5.63
C LEU A 6 2.79 -0.67 -6.95
N TYR A 7 3.82 -0.09 -7.54
CA TYR A 7 4.31 -0.47 -8.87
C TYR A 7 5.70 -1.09 -8.78
N GLY A 8 5.88 -2.21 -9.49
CA GLY A 8 7.10 -3.01 -9.43
C GLY A 8 7.04 -4.09 -8.34
N ASP A 9 8.15 -4.82 -8.19
CA ASP A 9 8.23 -5.97 -7.30
C ASP A 9 8.13 -5.55 -5.83
N ILE A 10 7.57 -6.44 -5.01
CA ILE A 10 7.52 -6.33 -3.55
C ILE A 10 8.70 -7.13 -2.99
N THR A 11 9.71 -6.44 -2.47
CA THR A 11 10.89 -7.05 -1.84
C THR A 11 11.15 -6.41 -0.48
N ASP A 12 12.10 -6.92 0.30
CA ASP A 12 12.53 -6.32 1.56
C ASP A 12 13.28 -5.00 1.37
N TRP A 13 13.92 -4.79 0.21
CA TRP A 13 14.69 -3.58 -0.10
C TRP A 13 13.97 -2.59 -1.03
N TYR A 14 12.81 -2.94 -1.60
CA TYR A 14 12.02 -2.09 -2.49
C TYR A 14 10.52 -2.42 -2.40
N ASN A 15 9.66 -1.39 -2.35
CA ASN A 15 8.21 -1.53 -2.12
C ASN A 15 7.87 -2.45 -0.93
N ASN A 16 8.68 -2.42 0.12
CA ASN A 16 8.44 -3.19 1.34
C ASN A 16 7.27 -2.63 2.16
N ALA A 17 6.83 -3.39 3.15
CA ALA A 17 5.73 -3.04 4.02
C ALA A 17 6.02 -1.79 4.86
N ALA A 18 7.28 -1.55 5.25
CA ALA A 18 7.65 -0.37 6.02
C ALA A 18 7.45 0.92 5.21
N ASP A 19 7.83 0.91 3.93
CA ASP A 19 7.66 2.04 3.02
C ASP A 19 6.18 2.28 2.72
N LEU A 20 5.42 1.23 2.43
CA LEU A 20 3.98 1.38 2.16
C LEU A 20 3.23 1.88 3.41
N THR A 21 3.53 1.36 4.59
CA THR A 21 2.90 1.79 5.86
C THR A 21 3.15 3.27 6.13
N LYS A 22 4.37 3.76 5.91
CA LYS A 22 4.67 5.19 6.04
C LYS A 22 3.86 6.04 5.06
N ARG A 23 3.71 5.58 3.82
CA ARG A 23 2.91 6.28 2.80
C ARG A 23 1.44 6.35 3.20
N LEU A 24 0.87 5.26 3.71
CA LEU A 24 -0.50 5.23 4.24
C LEU A 24 -0.67 6.25 5.37
N GLN A 25 0.19 6.21 6.40
CA GLN A 25 0.14 7.12 7.55
C GLN A 25 0.23 8.61 7.18
N VAL A 26 1.08 8.96 6.21
CA VAL A 26 1.22 10.35 5.72
C VAL A 26 -0.06 10.86 5.09
N VAL A 27 -0.81 9.95 4.45
CA VAL A 27 -1.98 10.27 3.63
C VAL A 27 -3.25 10.25 4.45
N ASP A 28 -3.37 9.34 5.42
CA ASP A 28 -4.58 9.15 6.24
C ASP A 28 -5.00 10.41 6.99
N SER A 29 -4.05 11.25 7.38
CA SER A 29 -4.32 12.51 8.08
C SER A 29 -4.90 13.62 7.17
N LYS A 30 -4.99 13.40 5.86
CA LYS A 30 -5.24 14.45 4.85
C LYS A 30 -6.31 14.10 3.81
N ALA A 31 -6.90 12.90 3.86
CA ALA A 31 -7.84 12.44 2.85
C ALA A 31 -8.97 11.61 3.46
N ASP A 32 -10.15 11.62 2.82
CA ASP A 32 -11.29 10.80 3.26
C ASP A 32 -11.15 9.32 2.86
N HIS A 33 -10.35 9.02 1.83
CA HIS A 33 -10.04 7.68 1.33
C HIS A 33 -8.77 7.71 0.46
N ILE A 34 -8.23 6.51 0.19
CA ILE A 34 -7.05 6.26 -0.64
C ILE A 34 -7.44 5.38 -1.82
N ASP A 35 -7.04 5.79 -3.02
CA ASP A 35 -7.05 4.95 -4.21
C ASP A 35 -5.65 4.34 -4.40
N MET A 36 -5.56 3.03 -4.20
CA MET A 36 -4.33 2.26 -4.37
C MET A 36 -4.32 1.57 -5.73
N HIS A 37 -3.42 2.01 -6.60
CA HIS A 37 -3.18 1.40 -7.90
C HIS A 37 -2.04 0.39 -7.81
N ILE A 38 -2.29 -0.83 -8.28
CA ILE A 38 -1.40 -1.97 -8.14
C ILE A 38 -1.00 -2.47 -9.53
N HIS A 39 0.30 -2.41 -9.81
CA HIS A 39 0.92 -2.97 -11.01
C HIS A 39 2.22 -3.65 -10.60
N SER A 40 2.10 -4.87 -10.10
CA SER A 40 3.19 -5.58 -9.44
C SER A 40 3.17 -7.05 -9.85
N TYR A 41 4.35 -7.64 -10.07
CA TYR A 41 4.49 -9.09 -10.21
C TYR A 41 4.35 -9.84 -8.87
N GLY A 42 4.12 -9.12 -7.76
CA GLY A 42 4.17 -9.66 -6.42
C GLY A 42 5.62 -9.68 -5.92
N GLY A 43 6.00 -10.73 -5.20
CA GLY A 43 7.35 -10.91 -4.67
C GLY A 43 7.35 -11.62 -3.32
N SER A 44 7.94 -11.00 -2.31
CA SER A 44 8.01 -11.55 -0.95
C SER A 44 6.61 -11.69 -0.33
N VAL A 45 6.23 -12.93 -0.01
CA VAL A 45 4.97 -13.24 0.66
C VAL A 45 4.89 -12.61 2.06
N ILE A 46 6.04 -12.50 2.75
CA ILE A 46 6.10 -11.89 4.08
C ILE A 46 5.78 -10.40 3.98
N GLU A 47 6.41 -9.69 3.04
CA GLU A 47 6.15 -8.27 2.79
C GLU A 47 4.71 -8.06 2.32
N GLY A 48 4.23 -8.88 1.39
CA GLY A 48 2.84 -8.81 0.91
C GLY A 48 1.81 -9.00 2.02
N THR A 49 2.07 -9.92 2.97
CA THR A 49 1.19 -10.15 4.13
C THR A 49 1.18 -8.95 5.07
N ALA A 50 2.35 -8.35 5.33
CA ALA A 50 2.45 -7.15 6.15
C ALA A 50 1.78 -5.94 5.50
N ILE A 51 1.92 -5.77 4.18
CA ILE A 51 1.21 -4.77 3.36
C ILE A 51 -0.31 -4.96 3.48
N PHE A 52 -0.80 -6.19 3.28
CA PHE A 52 -2.22 -6.50 3.41
C PHE A 52 -2.77 -6.10 4.79
N ASN A 53 -2.04 -6.43 5.86
CA ASN A 53 -2.43 -6.06 7.22
C ASN A 53 -2.41 -4.54 7.43
N ALA A 54 -1.45 -3.81 6.85
CA ALA A 54 -1.41 -2.35 6.92
C ALA A 54 -2.64 -1.72 6.23
N ILE A 55 -3.04 -2.25 5.06
CA ILE A 55 -4.24 -1.82 4.35
C ILE A 55 -5.51 -2.12 5.17
N LEU A 56 -5.61 -3.33 5.72
CA LEU A 56 -6.80 -3.77 6.48
C LEU A 56 -7.02 -2.94 7.75
N ASN A 57 -5.94 -2.51 8.40
CA ASN A 57 -5.99 -1.72 9.63
C ASN A 57 -5.94 -0.20 9.39
N ASN A 58 -6.04 0.24 8.13
CA ASN A 58 -5.99 1.65 7.79
C ASN A 58 -7.24 2.38 8.33
N PRO A 59 -7.10 3.56 8.98
CA PRO A 59 -8.23 4.25 9.61
C PRO A 59 -9.24 4.83 8.60
N ILE A 60 -8.82 5.04 7.35
CA ILE A 60 -9.68 5.46 6.24
C ILE A 60 -9.76 4.37 5.17
N PRO A 61 -10.84 4.33 4.36
CA PRO A 61 -10.98 3.34 3.30
C PRO A 61 -9.83 3.37 2.29
N VAL A 62 -9.37 2.18 1.90
CA VAL A 62 -8.41 1.98 0.81
C VAL A 62 -9.10 1.18 -0.28
N TYR A 63 -9.29 1.78 -1.46
CA TYR A 63 -9.84 1.12 -2.64
C TYR A 63 -8.70 0.68 -3.54
N CYS A 64 -8.62 -0.63 -3.82
CA CYS A 64 -7.55 -1.19 -4.62
C CYS A 64 -8.00 -1.41 -6.07
N TYR A 65 -7.16 -0.98 -7.01
CA TYR A 65 -7.34 -1.14 -8.45
C TYR A 65 -6.12 -1.86 -9.01
N VAL A 66 -6.36 -2.86 -9.86
CA VAL A 66 -5.30 -3.56 -10.60
C VAL A 66 -5.19 -2.90 -11.97
N ASP A 67 -4.01 -2.36 -12.26
CA ASP A 67 -3.69 -1.63 -13.49
C ASP A 67 -3.01 -2.53 -14.53
#